data_AF-A0A961IW24-F1
#
_entry.id   AF-A0A961IW24-F1
#
_cell.length_a   1.000
_cell.length_b   1.000
_cell.length_c   1.000
_cell.angle_alpha   90.00
_cell.angle_beta   90.00
_cell.angle_gamma   90.00
#
_symmetry.space_group_name_H-M   'P 1'
#
loop_
_entity.id
_entity.type
_entity.pdbx_description
1 polymer ?
#
loop_
_entity_poly.entity_id
_entity_poly.type
_entity_poly.pdbx_seq_one_letter_code
_entity_poly.pdbx_strand_id
1 'polypeptide(L)'
;MRKHLHWAPGSTPVQAANTAYLLCPHNSCIIEDDAQGSVKAAMNEGGFMMVPGQTIDDAYAGRNVPENRTYSQWSSGLASPFVGWGERAERLVKAEMSGEEDNRQTAVDANFGEVYSPFLSSDMPVWQALLKHRSDYGPDLNVASAALLTHVAGLSPRLAEAIVAHRDATGAFAARQKLLKVSGLGAKAFEQAAGFLRIRGGKEPLDASSVHPEAYGVARRIVAACGRDLREIMGNGAALAGLRAEDFVDDTFGL
;
A
#
# COMPACT_ATOMS: atom_id res chain seq x y z
N MET A 1 0.55 -16.86 5.94
CA MET A 1 -0.77 -17.11 5.32
C MET A 1 -1.64 -15.85 5.22
N ARG A 2 -1.53 -14.85 6.11
CA ARG A 2 -2.32 -13.59 6.06
C ARG A 2 -1.65 -12.43 5.31
N LYS A 3 -1.06 -12.66 4.13
CA LYS A 3 -0.23 -11.61 3.51
C LYS A 3 -1.03 -10.34 3.17
N HIS A 4 -2.30 -10.50 2.82
CA HIS A 4 -3.15 -9.40 2.37
C HIS A 4 -4.34 -9.11 3.27
N LEU A 5 -4.88 -10.06 4.03
CA LEU A 5 -5.96 -9.79 4.99
C LEU A 5 -5.40 -9.47 6.36
N HIS A 6 -5.74 -8.30 6.89
CA HIS A 6 -5.24 -7.79 8.16
C HIS A 6 -6.38 -7.27 9.04
N TRP A 7 -6.15 -7.26 10.34
CA TRP A 7 -7.04 -6.71 11.37
C TRP A 7 -6.22 -6.45 12.64
N ALA A 8 -6.80 -5.79 13.64
CA ALA A 8 -6.08 -5.44 14.87
C ALA A 8 -5.65 -6.70 15.68
N PRO A 9 -4.40 -6.79 16.16
CA PRO A 9 -3.95 -7.91 17.00
C PRO A 9 -4.79 -8.05 18.28
N GLY A 10 -5.09 -9.30 18.67
CA GLY A 10 -5.89 -9.58 19.87
C GLY A 10 -7.40 -9.32 19.72
N SER A 11 -7.87 -9.02 18.51
CA SER A 11 -9.30 -8.83 18.24
C SER A 11 -10.11 -10.10 18.52
N THR A 12 -11.30 -9.92 19.10
CA THR A 12 -12.35 -10.95 19.08
C THR A 12 -12.80 -11.21 17.63
N PRO A 13 -13.48 -12.32 17.33
CA PRO A 13 -13.98 -12.59 15.98
C PRO A 13 -14.78 -11.44 15.38
N VAL A 14 -15.69 -10.85 16.17
CA VAL A 14 -16.53 -9.73 15.75
C VAL A 14 -15.71 -8.46 15.49
N GLN A 15 -14.72 -8.18 16.34
CA GLN A 15 -13.81 -7.05 16.12
C GLN A 15 -12.96 -7.25 14.86
N ALA A 16 -12.49 -8.48 14.61
CA ALA A 16 -11.75 -8.80 13.40
C ALA A 16 -12.62 -8.64 12.15
N ALA A 17 -13.89 -9.04 12.21
CA ALA A 17 -14.84 -8.85 11.11
C ALA A 17 -14.99 -7.38 10.71
N ASN A 18 -15.15 -6.51 11.72
CA ASN A 18 -15.44 -5.09 11.52
C ASN A 18 -14.21 -4.24 11.19
N THR A 19 -13.01 -4.73 11.51
CA THR A 19 -11.74 -4.00 11.29
C THR A 19 -10.87 -4.64 10.22
N ALA A 20 -11.39 -5.66 9.52
CA ALA A 20 -10.66 -6.34 8.48
C ALA A 20 -10.42 -5.42 7.27
N TYR A 21 -9.18 -5.41 6.79
CA TYR A 21 -8.79 -4.68 5.60
C TYR A 21 -7.83 -5.50 4.73
N LEU A 22 -7.79 -5.16 3.44
CA LEU A 22 -6.85 -5.74 2.50
C LEU A 22 -5.66 -4.81 2.25
N LEU A 23 -4.45 -5.36 2.17
CA LEU A 23 -3.29 -4.67 1.63
C LEU A 23 -3.11 -5.04 0.16
N CYS A 24 -3.18 -4.04 -0.72
CA CYS A 24 -2.92 -4.23 -2.13
C CYS A 24 -1.49 -4.77 -2.34
N PRO A 25 -1.30 -5.87 -3.08
CA PRO A 25 0.04 -6.42 -3.33
C PRO A 25 0.92 -5.50 -4.17
N HIS A 26 0.34 -4.64 -5.00
CA HIS A 26 1.06 -3.79 -5.93
C HIS A 26 1.62 -2.51 -5.27
N ASN A 27 0.79 -1.86 -4.47
CA ASN A 27 1.10 -0.55 -3.90
C ASN A 27 0.89 -0.46 -2.38
N SER A 28 0.54 -1.56 -1.71
CA SER A 28 0.32 -1.59 -0.26
C SER A 28 -0.74 -0.60 0.24
N CYS A 29 -1.62 -0.10 -0.63
CA CYS A 29 -2.77 0.66 -0.17
C CYS A 29 -3.67 -0.24 0.67
N ILE A 30 -4.27 0.35 1.69
CA ILE A 30 -5.32 -0.30 2.47
C ILE A 30 -6.63 -0.17 1.70
N ILE A 31 -7.33 -1.29 1.58
CA ILE A 31 -8.66 -1.40 1.01
C ILE A 31 -9.57 -1.83 2.16
N GLU A 32 -10.40 -0.90 2.61
CA GLU A 32 -11.41 -1.11 3.65
C GLU A 32 -12.75 -1.38 2.97
N ASP A 33 -13.60 -2.24 3.55
CA ASP A 33 -14.99 -2.31 3.10
C ASP A 33 -15.75 -1.19 3.78
N ASP A 34 -16.64 -0.51 3.06
CA ASP A 34 -17.57 0.39 3.71
C ASP A 34 -18.73 -0.40 4.35
N ALA A 35 -19.47 0.24 5.24
CA ALA A 35 -20.60 -0.39 5.92
C ALA A 35 -21.74 -0.79 4.95
N GLN A 36 -21.73 -0.30 3.71
CA GLN A 36 -22.69 -0.60 2.65
C GLN A 36 -22.18 -1.69 1.69
N GLY A 37 -20.96 -2.20 1.86
CA GLY A 37 -20.31 -3.16 0.96
C GLY A 37 -20.00 -2.60 -0.44
N SER A 38 -20.00 -1.28 -0.63
CA SER A 38 -19.92 -0.67 -1.97
C SER A 38 -18.52 -0.75 -2.57
N VAL A 39 -17.47 -0.65 -1.75
CA VAL A 39 -16.08 -0.89 -2.18
C VAL A 39 -15.92 -2.33 -2.70
N LYS A 40 -16.39 -3.33 -1.94
CA LYS A 40 -16.38 -4.72 -2.41
C LYS A 40 -17.22 -4.93 -3.66
N ALA A 41 -18.40 -4.31 -3.76
CA ALA A 41 -19.25 -4.41 -4.95
C ALA A 41 -18.55 -3.84 -6.19
N ALA A 42 -17.97 -2.65 -6.10
CA ALA A 42 -17.20 -2.03 -7.18
C ALA A 42 -15.97 -2.85 -7.57
N MET A 43 -15.28 -3.45 -6.60
CA MET A 43 -14.15 -4.36 -6.86
C MET A 43 -14.56 -5.63 -7.59
N ASN A 44 -15.75 -6.18 -7.28
CA ASN A 44 -16.31 -7.33 -7.97
C ASN A 44 -16.77 -6.98 -9.39
N GLU A 45 -17.33 -5.78 -9.58
CA GLU A 45 -17.78 -5.30 -10.88
C GLU A 45 -16.61 -4.99 -11.83
N GLY A 46 -15.54 -4.38 -11.32
CA GLY A 46 -14.32 -4.06 -12.09
C GLY A 46 -13.28 -5.16 -12.15
N GLY A 47 -13.50 -6.26 -11.41
CA GLY A 47 -12.57 -7.38 -11.29
C GLY A 47 -12.79 -8.49 -12.31
N PHE A 48 -11.74 -9.26 -12.60
CA PHE A 48 -11.84 -10.49 -13.40
C PHE A 48 -11.71 -11.69 -12.49
N MET A 49 -12.68 -12.62 -12.57
CA MET A 49 -12.61 -13.91 -11.90
C MET A 49 -11.66 -14.82 -12.68
N MET A 50 -10.56 -15.24 -12.04
CA MET A 50 -9.72 -16.31 -12.56
C MET A 50 -9.96 -17.58 -11.77
N VAL A 51 -10.26 -18.67 -12.48
CA VAL A 51 -10.39 -20.00 -11.87
C VAL A 51 -9.01 -20.63 -11.70
N PRO A 52 -8.83 -21.57 -10.74
CA PRO A 52 -7.57 -22.28 -10.58
C PRO A 52 -7.10 -22.93 -11.90
N GLY A 53 -5.85 -22.68 -12.28
CA GLY A 53 -5.25 -23.21 -13.52
C GLY A 53 -5.43 -22.34 -14.76
N GLN A 54 -6.18 -21.22 -14.70
CA GLN A 54 -6.33 -20.27 -15.80
C GLN A 54 -5.23 -19.20 -15.78
N THR A 55 -4.70 -18.83 -16.95
CA THR A 55 -3.79 -17.67 -17.09
C THR A 55 -4.56 -16.37 -17.28
N ILE A 56 -3.87 -15.24 -17.14
CA ILE A 56 -4.47 -13.94 -17.41
C ILE A 56 -4.90 -13.80 -18.87
N ASP A 57 -4.07 -14.21 -19.81
CA ASP A 57 -4.36 -14.10 -21.24
C ASP A 57 -5.62 -14.90 -21.61
N ASP A 58 -5.79 -16.07 -20.99
CA ASP A 58 -7.01 -16.87 -21.13
C ASP A 58 -8.25 -16.16 -20.59
N ALA A 59 -8.12 -15.37 -19.51
CA ALA A 59 -9.23 -14.60 -18.94
C ALA A 59 -9.59 -13.35 -19.78
N TYR A 60 -8.63 -12.81 -20.54
CA TYR A 60 -8.81 -11.62 -21.38
C TYR A 60 -9.11 -11.92 -22.86
N ALA A 61 -9.07 -13.19 -23.29
CA ALA A 61 -9.37 -13.57 -24.67
C ALA A 61 -10.69 -12.94 -25.17
N GLY A 62 -10.58 -11.94 -26.06
CA GLY A 62 -11.73 -11.22 -26.64
C GLY A 62 -12.11 -9.88 -25.99
N ARG A 63 -11.32 -9.31 -25.07
CA ARG A 63 -11.54 -7.95 -24.54
C ARG A 63 -10.35 -7.02 -24.83
N ASN A 64 -10.63 -5.73 -25.02
CA ASN A 64 -9.58 -4.71 -25.13
C ASN A 64 -8.86 -4.56 -23.79
N VAL A 65 -7.59 -4.97 -23.74
CA VAL A 65 -6.70 -4.76 -22.59
C VAL A 65 -6.32 -3.28 -22.54
N PRO A 66 -6.63 -2.52 -21.47
CA PRO A 66 -6.31 -1.10 -21.46
C PRO A 66 -4.85 -0.84 -21.03
N GLU A 67 -4.18 0.12 -21.68
CA GLU A 67 -2.73 0.41 -21.53
C GLU A 67 -2.36 1.20 -20.25
N ASN A 68 -2.75 0.74 -19.06
CA ASN A 68 -2.29 1.39 -17.82
C ASN A 68 -1.74 0.37 -16.81
N ARG A 69 -0.95 0.87 -15.85
CA ARG A 69 -0.12 0.04 -14.95
C ARG A 69 -0.78 -0.24 -13.59
N THR A 70 -2.03 0.16 -13.39
CA THR A 70 -2.72 0.03 -12.10
C THR A 70 -3.92 -0.90 -12.26
N TYR A 71 -3.68 -2.20 -12.31
CA TYR A 71 -4.75 -3.21 -12.31
C TYR A 71 -4.73 -4.05 -11.05
N SER A 72 -5.90 -4.24 -10.45
CA SER A 72 -6.14 -5.26 -9.45
C SER A 72 -6.82 -6.44 -10.11
N GLN A 73 -6.16 -7.59 -10.11
CA GLN A 73 -6.65 -8.83 -10.73
C GLN A 73 -6.88 -9.85 -9.62
N TRP A 74 -8.05 -10.48 -9.60
CA TRP A 74 -8.47 -11.33 -8.48
C TRP A 74 -8.48 -12.79 -8.93
N SER A 75 -7.58 -13.62 -8.40
CA SER A 75 -7.86 -15.05 -8.38
C SER A 75 -9.00 -15.27 -7.36
N SER A 76 -9.81 -16.31 -7.54
CA SER A 76 -10.84 -16.69 -6.56
C SER A 76 -10.26 -16.63 -5.13
N GLY A 77 -10.75 -15.72 -4.27
CA GLY A 77 -10.05 -15.41 -3.01
C GLY A 77 -10.69 -14.35 -2.12
N LEU A 78 -9.86 -13.58 -1.40
CA LEU A 78 -10.27 -12.59 -0.38
C LEU A 78 -11.30 -11.53 -0.85
N ALA A 79 -11.37 -11.27 -2.15
CA ALA A 79 -12.34 -10.34 -2.75
C ALA A 79 -13.55 -11.03 -3.42
N SER A 80 -13.72 -12.35 -3.23
CA SER A 80 -14.80 -13.14 -3.83
C SER A 80 -16.19 -12.52 -3.56
N PRO A 81 -17.10 -12.52 -4.55
CA PRO A 81 -18.43 -11.93 -4.36
C PRO A 81 -19.23 -12.66 -3.27
N PHE A 82 -18.95 -13.94 -3.05
CA PHE A 82 -19.75 -14.83 -2.20
C PHE A 82 -19.49 -14.69 -0.70
N VAL A 83 -18.30 -14.23 -0.28
CA VAL A 83 -17.90 -14.13 1.13
C VAL A 83 -17.05 -12.88 1.35
N GLY A 84 -17.46 -12.01 2.28
CA GLY A 84 -16.73 -10.78 2.63
C GLY A 84 -15.40 -11.07 3.33
N TRP A 85 -14.39 -10.21 3.15
CA TRP A 85 -13.12 -10.38 3.84
C TRP A 85 -13.22 -10.22 5.36
N GLY A 86 -14.18 -9.44 5.86
CA GLY A 86 -14.52 -9.40 7.30
C GLY A 86 -15.00 -10.75 7.83
N GLU A 87 -15.91 -11.41 7.12
CA GLU A 87 -16.40 -12.75 7.49
C GLU A 87 -15.27 -13.80 7.49
N ARG A 88 -14.33 -13.68 6.54
CA ARG A 88 -13.12 -14.52 6.49
C ARG A 88 -12.20 -14.26 7.69
N ALA A 89 -12.01 -13.00 8.08
CA ALA A 89 -11.24 -12.63 9.27
C ALA A 89 -11.88 -13.21 10.54
N GLU A 90 -13.20 -13.07 10.69
CA GLU A 90 -13.96 -13.64 11.80
C GLU A 90 -13.75 -15.16 11.91
N ARG A 91 -13.90 -15.88 10.79
CA ARG A 91 -13.76 -17.34 10.75
C ARG A 91 -12.35 -17.78 11.12
N LEU A 92 -11.34 -17.07 10.63
CA LEU A 92 -9.95 -17.39 10.94
C LEU A 92 -9.62 -17.11 12.41
N VAL A 93 -10.12 -16.01 13.00
CA VAL A 93 -9.94 -15.75 14.44
C VAL A 93 -10.65 -16.81 15.28
N LYS A 94 -11.87 -17.23 14.93
CA LYS A 94 -12.57 -18.34 15.63
C LYS A 94 -11.76 -19.63 15.59
N ALA A 95 -11.23 -19.99 14.43
CA ALA A 95 -10.40 -21.18 14.26
C ALA A 95 -9.09 -21.08 15.06
N GLU A 96 -8.48 -19.90 15.14
CA GLU A 96 -7.28 -19.72 15.95
C GLU A 96 -7.53 -19.86 17.44
N MET A 97 -8.64 -19.30 17.91
CA MET A 97 -9.06 -19.36 19.31
C MET A 97 -9.45 -20.78 19.74
N SER A 98 -9.90 -21.64 18.82
CA SER A 98 -10.21 -23.03 19.15
C SER A 98 -8.96 -23.87 19.43
N GLY A 99 -7.78 -23.44 18.97
CA GLY A 99 -6.52 -24.16 19.15
C GLY A 99 -6.39 -25.46 18.33
N GLU A 100 -7.39 -25.77 17.50
CA GLU A 100 -7.41 -26.99 16.67
C GLU A 100 -6.84 -26.68 15.28
N GLU A 101 -5.80 -27.41 14.89
CA GLU A 101 -5.12 -27.17 13.62
C GLU A 101 -6.01 -27.46 12.41
N ASP A 102 -6.89 -28.46 12.48
CA ASP A 102 -7.84 -28.80 11.42
C ASP A 102 -8.83 -27.67 11.14
N ASN A 103 -9.25 -26.94 12.18
CA ASN A 103 -10.13 -25.78 12.04
C ASN A 103 -9.40 -24.61 11.38
N ARG A 104 -8.11 -24.42 11.70
CA ARG A 104 -7.27 -23.41 11.05
C ARG A 104 -7.09 -23.72 9.57
N GLN A 105 -6.76 -24.97 9.25
CA GLN A 105 -6.59 -25.41 7.87
C GLN A 105 -7.91 -25.28 7.09
N THR A 106 -9.03 -25.71 7.66
CA THR A 106 -10.37 -25.56 7.06
C THR A 106 -10.75 -24.09 6.82
N ALA A 107 -10.39 -23.18 7.75
CA ALA A 107 -10.65 -21.76 7.59
C ALA A 107 -9.80 -21.13 6.47
N VAL A 108 -8.58 -21.62 6.25
CA VAL A 108 -7.69 -21.22 5.15
C VAL A 108 -8.16 -21.79 3.81
N ASP A 109 -8.55 -23.06 3.80
CA ASP A 109 -9.00 -23.80 2.60
C ASP A 109 -10.37 -23.34 2.08
N ALA A 110 -11.13 -22.59 2.87
CA ALA A 110 -12.35 -21.89 2.44
C ALA A 110 -12.08 -20.73 1.45
N ASN A 111 -11.03 -20.84 0.63
CA ASN A 111 -10.56 -19.90 -0.39
C ASN A 111 -10.14 -18.53 0.14
N PHE A 112 -9.12 -18.48 1.00
CA PHE A 112 -8.34 -17.27 1.31
C PHE A 112 -7.52 -16.71 0.13
N GLY A 113 -7.88 -17.07 -1.10
CA GLY A 113 -7.05 -17.02 -2.32
C GLY A 113 -6.30 -15.72 -2.57
N GLU A 114 -5.26 -15.84 -3.40
CA GLU A 114 -4.25 -14.80 -3.58
C GLU A 114 -4.75 -13.70 -4.54
N VAL A 115 -4.34 -12.45 -4.30
CA VAL A 115 -4.49 -11.42 -5.32
C VAL A 115 -3.52 -11.79 -6.46
N TYR A 116 -4.02 -11.86 -7.69
CA TYR A 116 -3.18 -12.29 -8.81
C TYR A 116 -2.07 -11.26 -9.06
N SER A 117 -0.89 -11.77 -9.39
CA SER A 117 0.27 -11.02 -9.83
C SER A 117 0.65 -11.47 -11.25
N PRO A 118 0.91 -10.56 -12.20
CA PRO A 118 1.13 -10.86 -13.63
C PRO A 118 2.34 -11.75 -13.97
N PHE A 119 3.02 -12.33 -12.98
CA PHE A 119 4.21 -13.17 -13.15
C PHE A 119 4.01 -14.62 -12.69
N LEU A 120 2.77 -15.04 -12.40
CA LEU A 120 2.43 -16.40 -12.01
C LEU A 120 2.21 -17.32 -13.23
N SER A 121 3.31 -17.75 -13.86
CA SER A 121 3.36 -19.03 -14.56
C SER A 121 4.21 -20.02 -13.74
N SER A 122 4.19 -21.30 -14.12
CA SER A 122 4.60 -22.49 -13.33
C SER A 122 6.03 -22.53 -12.77
N ASP A 123 6.86 -21.51 -12.97
CA ASP A 123 8.22 -21.39 -12.42
C ASP A 123 8.36 -20.12 -11.57
N MET A 124 7.58 -20.01 -10.49
CA MET A 124 7.57 -18.78 -9.70
C MET A 124 8.73 -18.67 -8.70
N PRO A 125 9.49 -17.57 -8.73
CA PRO A 125 10.50 -17.27 -7.73
C PRO A 125 9.85 -16.89 -6.39
N VAL A 126 10.47 -17.33 -5.30
CA VAL A 126 10.08 -17.09 -3.92
C VAL A 126 9.76 -15.62 -3.68
N TRP A 127 8.79 -15.33 -2.80
CA TRP A 127 8.29 -14.01 -2.34
C TRP A 127 9.26 -12.81 -2.41
N GLN A 128 10.55 -13.04 -2.17
CA GLN A 128 11.64 -12.07 -2.30
C GLN A 128 11.73 -11.42 -3.69
N ALA A 129 11.32 -12.11 -4.76
CA ALA A 129 11.31 -11.56 -6.12
C ALA A 129 10.16 -10.58 -6.36
N LEU A 130 9.00 -10.80 -5.74
CA LEU A 130 7.83 -9.91 -5.85
C LEU A 130 8.05 -8.59 -5.11
N LEU A 131 8.81 -8.61 -4.00
CA LEU A 131 9.19 -7.39 -3.27
C LEU A 131 10.00 -6.41 -4.14
N LYS A 132 10.72 -6.90 -5.15
CA LYS A 132 11.49 -6.04 -6.08
C LYS A 132 10.60 -5.25 -7.05
N HIS A 133 9.33 -5.64 -7.18
CA HIS A 133 8.34 -5.00 -8.06
C HIS A 133 7.21 -4.31 -7.30
N ARG A 134 7.20 -4.41 -5.95
CA ARG A 134 6.39 -3.57 -5.09
C ARG A 134 6.80 -2.13 -5.35
N SER A 135 5.85 -1.29 -5.75
CA SER A 135 6.13 0.13 -5.84
C SER A 135 6.09 0.72 -4.42
N ASP A 136 7.05 1.59 -4.09
CA ASP A 136 7.32 2.16 -2.75
C ASP A 136 6.26 3.16 -2.28
N TYR A 137 4.99 2.83 -2.46
CA TYR A 137 3.88 3.69 -2.16
C TYR A 137 3.59 3.65 -0.66
N GLY A 138 4.08 4.67 0.04
CA GLY A 138 3.46 5.14 1.27
C GLY A 138 2.04 5.68 1.01
N PRO A 139 1.15 5.71 2.02
CA PRO A 139 -0.20 6.23 1.86
C PRO A 139 -0.20 7.66 1.30
N ASP A 140 -1.13 7.96 0.39
CA ASP A 140 -1.35 9.32 -0.07
C ASP A 140 -1.96 10.15 1.05
N LEU A 141 -1.28 11.20 1.48
CA LEU A 141 -1.74 12.06 2.57
C LEU A 141 -3.10 12.72 2.24
N ASN A 142 -3.38 12.98 0.97
CA ASN A 142 -4.61 13.65 0.56
C ASN A 142 -5.80 12.72 0.35
N VAL A 143 -5.59 11.39 0.38
CA VAL A 143 -6.64 10.39 0.13
C VAL A 143 -6.80 9.41 1.30
N ALA A 144 -5.74 9.17 2.07
CA ALA A 144 -5.73 8.18 3.14
C ALA A 144 -6.81 8.45 4.20
N SER A 145 -7.44 7.36 4.68
CA SER A 145 -8.31 7.38 5.84
C SER A 145 -7.51 7.56 7.13
N ALA A 146 -8.16 7.99 8.21
CA ALA A 146 -7.51 8.07 9.52
C ALA A 146 -7.01 6.68 9.97
N ALA A 147 -7.79 5.63 9.72
CA ALA A 147 -7.40 4.26 10.00
C ALA A 147 -6.08 3.88 9.31
N LEU A 148 -5.94 4.17 8.01
CA LEU A 148 -4.71 3.93 7.26
C LEU A 148 -3.51 4.71 7.81
N LEU A 149 -3.70 5.96 8.22
CA LEU A 149 -2.64 6.78 8.80
C LEU A 149 -2.15 6.24 10.15
N THR A 150 -2.96 5.48 10.90
CA THR A 150 -2.52 4.89 12.18
C THR A 150 -1.39 3.87 12.05
N HIS A 151 -1.19 3.33 10.85
CA HIS A 151 -0.12 2.38 10.56
C HIS A 151 1.21 3.06 10.18
N VAL A 152 1.24 4.38 10.07
CA VAL A 152 2.44 5.14 9.73
C VAL A 152 3.25 5.39 11.01
N ALA A 153 4.56 5.11 10.94
CA ALA A 153 5.48 5.39 12.04
C ALA A 153 5.37 6.84 12.51
N GLY A 154 5.29 7.05 13.82
CA GLY A 154 5.13 8.39 14.41
C GLY A 154 3.71 8.94 14.46
N LEU A 155 2.71 8.24 13.88
CA LEU A 155 1.30 8.64 13.97
C LEU A 155 0.53 7.76 14.97
N SER A 156 -0.19 8.41 15.87
CA SER A 156 -1.18 7.76 16.75
C SER A 156 -2.58 7.89 16.15
N PRO A 157 -3.58 7.11 16.61
CA PRO A 157 -4.97 7.27 16.17
C PRO A 157 -5.47 8.72 16.25
N ARG A 158 -5.15 9.41 17.35
CA ARG A 158 -5.49 10.83 17.54
C ARG A 158 -4.82 11.75 16.51
N LEU A 159 -3.55 11.49 16.17
CA LEU A 159 -2.84 12.28 15.15
C LEU A 159 -3.38 12.01 13.75
N ALA A 160 -3.71 10.77 13.44
CA ALA A 160 -4.33 10.41 12.17
C ALA A 160 -5.68 11.13 11.96
N GLU A 161 -6.53 11.14 12.98
CA GLU A 161 -7.78 11.93 12.97
C GLU A 161 -7.50 13.43 12.80
N ALA A 162 -6.53 13.97 13.52
CA ALA A 162 -6.16 15.39 13.41
C ALA A 162 -5.66 15.77 12.00
N ILE A 163 -4.92 14.88 11.33
CA ILE A 163 -4.45 15.07 9.95
C ILE A 163 -5.64 15.11 9.00
N VAL A 164 -6.57 14.16 9.09
CA VAL A 164 -7.78 14.11 8.27
C VAL A 164 -8.64 15.35 8.50
N ALA A 165 -8.90 15.70 9.76
CA ALA A 165 -9.66 16.90 10.10
C ALA A 165 -9.00 18.19 9.56
N HIS A 166 -7.66 18.28 9.61
CA HIS A 166 -6.93 19.41 9.04
C HIS A 166 -7.08 19.48 7.52
N ARG A 167 -6.95 18.33 6.83
CA ARG A 167 -7.16 18.24 5.37
C ARG A 167 -8.56 18.66 4.99
N ASP A 168 -9.58 18.17 5.70
CA ASP A 168 -10.97 18.45 5.38
C ASP A 168 -11.31 19.93 5.64
N ALA A 169 -10.68 20.57 6.63
CA ALA A 169 -10.87 22.00 6.93
C ALA A 169 -10.06 22.96 6.04
N THR A 170 -8.85 22.58 5.63
CA THR A 170 -7.89 23.48 4.94
C THR A 170 -7.65 23.12 3.47
N GLY A 171 -8.20 22.00 3.02
CA GLY A 171 -7.97 21.42 1.71
C GLY A 171 -6.73 20.52 1.66
N ALA A 172 -6.41 20.07 0.45
CA ALA A 172 -5.30 19.16 0.21
C ALA A 172 -3.95 19.76 0.63
N PHE A 173 -3.10 18.92 1.22
CA PHE A 173 -1.71 19.26 1.51
C PHE A 173 -0.92 19.40 0.22
N ALA A 174 -0.33 20.58 0.01
CA ALA A 174 0.51 20.86 -1.15
C ALA A 174 1.98 20.45 -0.98
N ALA A 175 2.41 20.22 0.27
CA ALA A 175 3.77 19.78 0.62
C ALA A 175 3.81 19.10 2.00
N ARG A 176 4.74 18.17 2.22
CA ARG A 176 4.86 17.43 3.51
C ARG A 176 5.04 18.35 4.70
N GLN A 177 5.80 19.44 4.56
CA GLN A 177 6.04 20.41 5.65
C GLN A 177 4.75 21.05 6.19
N LYS A 178 3.64 21.00 5.45
CA LYS A 178 2.34 21.47 5.94
C LYS A 178 1.78 20.59 7.06
N LEU A 179 2.26 19.36 7.24
CA LEU A 179 1.94 18.50 8.39
C LEU A 179 2.31 19.14 9.73
N LEU A 180 3.34 20.00 9.78
CA LEU A 180 3.71 20.73 11.00
C LEU A 180 2.66 21.75 11.44
N LYS A 181 1.64 22.03 10.60
CA LYS A 181 0.49 22.86 10.95
C LYS A 181 -0.65 22.05 11.58
N VAL A 182 -0.57 20.72 11.58
CA VAL A 182 -1.58 19.86 12.19
C VAL A 182 -1.40 19.91 13.71
N SER A 183 -2.48 20.19 14.42
CA SER A 183 -2.46 20.29 15.88
C SER A 183 -2.00 18.97 16.52
N GLY A 184 -1.02 19.05 17.42
CA GLY A 184 -0.43 17.89 18.10
C GLY A 184 0.67 17.17 17.31
N LEU A 185 0.85 17.44 16.02
CA LEU A 185 1.92 16.86 15.21
C LEU A 185 3.21 17.67 15.40
N GLY A 186 4.04 17.23 16.34
CA GLY A 186 5.34 17.85 16.63
C GLY A 186 6.45 17.43 15.66
N ALA A 187 7.59 18.12 15.72
CA ALA A 187 8.75 17.89 14.85
C ALA A 187 9.22 16.42 14.84
N LYS A 188 9.25 15.76 16.01
CA LYS A 188 9.62 14.34 16.12
C LYS A 188 8.64 13.40 15.42
N ALA A 189 7.33 13.66 15.56
CA ALA A 189 6.31 12.86 14.87
C ALA A 189 6.37 13.08 13.35
N PHE A 190 6.64 14.33 12.92
CA PHE A 190 6.87 14.66 11.52
C PHE A 190 8.07 13.92 10.94
N GLU A 191 9.22 13.97 11.61
CA GLU A 191 10.44 13.29 11.19
C GLU A 191 10.23 11.78 11.06
N GLN A 192 9.50 11.16 11.99
CA GLN A 192 9.20 9.72 11.90
C GLN A 192 8.21 9.38 10.78
N ALA A 193 7.26 10.27 10.46
CA ALA A 193 6.17 9.97 9.53
C ALA A 193 6.45 10.43 8.09
N ALA A 194 7.19 11.51 7.88
CA ALA A 194 7.24 12.22 6.60
C ALA A 194 7.80 11.37 5.45
N GLY A 195 8.75 10.48 5.74
CA GLY A 195 9.32 9.55 4.75
C GLY A 195 8.35 8.49 4.26
N PHE A 196 7.26 8.25 4.99
CA PHE A 196 6.25 7.25 4.68
C PHE A 196 4.98 7.85 4.07
N LEU A 197 4.79 9.17 4.11
CA LEU A 197 3.61 9.82 3.54
C LEU A 197 3.90 10.29 2.11
N ARG A 198 2.95 10.15 1.19
CA ARG A 198 3.11 10.61 -0.20
C ARG A 198 2.16 11.78 -0.49
N ILE A 199 2.59 12.72 -1.31
CA ILE A 199 1.70 13.75 -1.88
C ILE A 199 1.84 13.68 -3.40
N ARG A 200 0.84 13.11 -4.07
CA ARG A 200 0.81 13.04 -5.54
C ARG A 200 0.30 14.36 -6.13
N GLY A 201 0.95 14.83 -7.19
CA GLY A 201 0.59 16.11 -7.82
C GLY A 201 0.90 17.34 -6.95
N GLY A 202 1.69 17.18 -5.90
CA GLY A 202 2.15 18.28 -5.04
C GLY A 202 3.13 19.22 -5.75
N LYS A 203 3.46 20.34 -5.09
CA LYS A 203 4.43 21.31 -5.63
C LYS A 203 5.86 20.75 -5.64
N GLU A 204 6.18 19.92 -4.66
CA GLU A 204 7.48 19.27 -4.51
C GLU A 204 7.41 17.85 -5.08
N PRO A 205 8.09 17.54 -6.20
CA PRO A 205 7.99 16.20 -6.79
C PRO A 205 8.63 15.11 -5.91
N LEU A 206 9.60 15.45 -5.04
CA LEU A 206 10.16 14.52 -4.06
C LEU A 206 9.13 14.05 -3.01
N ASP A 207 8.05 14.79 -2.77
CA ASP A 207 6.98 14.36 -1.86
C ASP A 207 6.21 13.13 -2.37
N ALA A 208 6.32 12.82 -3.67
CA ALA A 208 5.77 11.60 -4.26
C ALA A 208 6.74 10.40 -4.17
N SER A 209 7.95 10.61 -3.65
CA SER A 209 9.02 9.60 -3.53
C SER A 209 9.21 9.11 -2.09
N SER A 210 10.07 8.12 -1.89
CA SER A 210 10.49 7.65 -0.55
C SER A 210 11.60 8.49 0.08
N VAL A 211 12.12 9.51 -0.63
CA VAL A 211 13.15 10.40 -0.08
C VAL A 211 12.57 11.16 1.10
N HIS A 212 13.22 11.06 2.25
CA HIS A 212 12.82 11.81 3.44
C HIS A 212 13.11 13.32 3.25
N PRO A 213 12.29 14.24 3.76
CA PRO A 213 12.53 15.68 3.63
C PRO A 213 13.90 16.18 4.08
N GLU A 214 14.52 15.51 5.06
CA GLU A 214 15.89 15.83 5.48
C GLU A 214 16.91 15.63 4.35
N ALA A 215 16.67 14.65 3.48
CA ALA A 215 17.53 14.28 2.37
C ALA A 215 17.23 15.06 1.08
N TYR A 216 16.33 16.06 1.10
CA TYR A 216 16.01 16.83 -0.11
C TYR A 216 17.22 17.58 -0.66
N GLY A 217 18.11 18.03 0.21
CA GLY A 217 19.37 18.66 -0.20
C GLY A 217 20.23 17.73 -1.05
N VAL A 218 20.55 16.54 -0.51
CA VAL A 218 21.37 15.54 -1.23
C VAL A 218 20.66 15.01 -2.47
N ALA A 219 19.35 14.75 -2.41
CA ALA A 219 18.58 14.29 -3.57
C ALA A 219 18.62 15.28 -4.73
N ARG A 220 18.55 16.59 -4.45
CA ARG A 220 18.71 17.62 -5.50
C ARG A 220 20.13 17.68 -6.06
N ARG A 221 21.16 17.48 -5.24
CA ARG A 221 22.56 17.39 -5.72
C ARG A 221 22.73 16.22 -6.69
N ILE A 222 22.17 15.06 -6.36
CA ILE A 222 22.16 13.85 -7.21
C ILE A 222 21.46 14.15 -8.54
N VAL A 223 20.26 14.72 -8.49
CA VAL A 223 19.47 15.07 -9.68
C VAL A 223 20.22 16.07 -10.57
N ALA A 224 20.85 17.08 -9.97
CA ALA A 224 21.65 18.06 -10.71
C ALA A 224 22.87 17.40 -11.40
N ALA A 225 23.52 16.43 -10.77
CA ALA A 225 24.64 15.70 -11.35
C ALA A 225 24.24 14.84 -12.56
N CYS A 226 22.99 14.35 -12.60
CA CYS A 226 22.44 13.67 -13.79
C CYS A 226 22.16 14.62 -14.96
N GLY A 227 22.12 15.95 -14.74
CA GLY A 227 21.82 16.94 -15.78
C GLY A 227 20.41 16.84 -16.37
N ARG A 228 19.45 16.30 -15.60
CA ARG A 228 18.07 16.00 -16.03
C ARG A 228 17.07 16.60 -15.05
N ASP A 229 15.81 16.75 -15.47
CA ASP A 229 14.75 17.13 -14.53
C ASP A 229 14.46 15.98 -13.55
N LEU A 230 14.07 16.34 -12.32
CA LEU A 230 13.78 15.36 -11.27
C LEU A 230 12.70 14.35 -11.72
N ARG A 231 11.71 14.78 -12.51
CA ARG A 231 10.63 13.93 -13.02
C ARG A 231 11.12 12.95 -14.09
N GLU A 232 12.20 13.25 -14.80
CA GLU A 232 12.81 12.37 -15.80
C GLU A 232 13.68 11.28 -15.15
N ILE A 233 14.17 11.55 -13.94
CA ILE A 233 14.99 10.62 -13.16
C ILE A 233 14.10 9.68 -12.32
N MET A 234 12.96 10.17 -11.82
CA MET A 234 12.02 9.36 -11.04
C MET A 234 11.58 8.11 -11.82
N GLY A 235 11.95 6.94 -11.31
CA GLY A 235 11.64 5.64 -11.94
C GLY A 235 12.59 5.21 -13.07
N ASN A 236 13.62 5.99 -13.38
CA ASN A 236 14.61 5.70 -14.42
C ASN A 236 16.00 5.43 -13.83
N GLY A 237 16.21 4.20 -13.34
CA GLY A 237 17.47 3.81 -12.71
C GLY A 237 18.71 3.93 -13.62
N ALA A 238 18.54 3.86 -14.95
CA ALA A 238 19.64 4.03 -15.89
C ALA A 238 20.23 5.45 -15.87
N ALA A 239 19.43 6.46 -15.52
CA ALA A 239 19.89 7.84 -15.37
C ALA A 239 20.85 8.03 -14.19
N LEU A 240 20.84 7.10 -13.22
CA LEU A 240 21.69 7.12 -12.03
C LEU A 240 22.97 6.26 -12.19
N ALA A 241 23.07 5.43 -13.25
CA ALA A 241 24.10 4.41 -13.39
C ALA A 241 25.54 4.95 -13.47
N GLY A 242 25.72 6.22 -13.87
CA GLY A 242 27.02 6.87 -13.96
C GLY A 242 27.44 7.63 -12.70
N LEU A 243 26.60 7.68 -11.67
CA LEU A 243 26.88 8.40 -10.43
C LEU A 243 27.68 7.53 -9.47
N ARG A 244 28.59 8.18 -8.73
CA ARG A 244 29.32 7.58 -7.62
C ARG A 244 28.71 8.08 -6.33
N ALA A 245 28.32 7.16 -5.44
CA ALA A 245 27.63 7.53 -4.22
C ALA A 245 28.55 8.32 -3.26
N GLU A 246 29.87 8.07 -3.33
CA GLU A 246 30.90 8.78 -2.57
C GLU A 246 30.92 10.29 -2.85
N ASP A 247 30.53 10.71 -4.06
CA ASP A 247 30.51 12.13 -4.45
C ASP A 247 29.40 12.91 -3.73
N PHE A 248 28.48 12.22 -3.06
CA PHE A 248 27.34 12.82 -2.37
C PHE A 248 27.39 12.74 -0.86
N VAL A 249 28.41 12.08 -0.29
CA VAL A 249 28.63 11.98 1.16
C VAL A 249 28.96 13.35 1.75
N ASP A 250 28.37 13.66 2.90
CA ASP A 250 28.67 14.84 3.70
C ASP A 250 28.61 14.52 5.21
N ASP A 251 28.80 15.52 6.06
CA ASP A 251 28.78 15.35 7.52
C ASP A 251 27.43 14.81 8.06
N THR A 252 26.36 14.89 7.26
CA THR A 252 24.99 14.47 7.64
C THR A 252 24.59 13.16 6.97
N PHE A 253 25.04 12.88 5.75
CA PHE A 253 24.66 11.71 4.96
C PHE A 253 25.88 10.86 4.58
N GLY A 254 25.93 9.61 5.08
CA GLY A 254 26.98 8.62 4.82
C GLY A 254 26.56 7.47 3.89
N LEU A 255 27.49 6.52 3.70
CA LEU A 255 27.30 5.27 2.93
C LEU A 255 27.04 4.06 3.83
#